data_AF-A0A3B6TF76-F1
#
_entry.id   AF-A0A3B6TF76-F1
#
_cell.length_a   1.000
_cell.length_b   1.000
_cell.length_c   1.000
_cell.angle_alpha   90.00
_cell.angle_beta   90.00
_cell.angle_gamma   90.00
#
_symmetry.space_group_name_H-M   'P 1'
#
loop_
_entity.id
_entity.type
_entity.pdbx_description
1 polymer ?
#
loop_
_entity_poly.entity_id
_entity_poly.type
_entity_poly.pdbx_seq_one_letter_code
_entity_poly.pdbx_strand_id
1 'polypeptide(L)'
;MAWERQPYSARDPSTVLGALVRQMYPPPIGPKNDQKPVLCWEDYKWSPGPEVRTTASKIVEEFWWRFKCDPSEQEKSDGVLEENLTRKVKQMLHEEKAAAIKRLKKKGQLPTELTEEDEDGNRWTTKEALISAKRVDFGTDVGWHLLLVLEMLSPRVNF
;
A
#
# COMPACT_ATOMS: atom_id res chain seq x y z
N MET A 1 -10.51 -38.47 2.45
CA MET A 1 -11.34 -37.89 1.37
C MET A 1 -10.41 -37.38 0.29
N ALA A 2 -10.60 -37.78 -0.97
CA ALA A 2 -9.81 -37.27 -2.08
C ALA A 2 -10.48 -35.99 -2.61
N TRP A 3 -9.76 -34.87 -2.58
CA TRP A 3 -10.27 -33.60 -3.12
C TRP A 3 -10.36 -33.67 -4.64
N GLU A 4 -11.54 -33.37 -5.19
CA GLU A 4 -11.77 -33.30 -6.63
C GLU A 4 -11.01 -32.10 -7.22
N ARG A 5 -9.99 -32.36 -8.05
CA ARG A 5 -9.28 -31.31 -8.77
C ARG A 5 -10.10 -30.89 -9.98
N GLN A 6 -10.91 -29.85 -9.81
CA GLN A 6 -11.52 -29.18 -10.95
C GLN A 6 -10.44 -28.49 -11.80
N PRO A 7 -10.55 -28.48 -13.14
CA PRO A 7 -9.62 -27.75 -14.00
C PRO A 7 -9.75 -26.26 -13.71
N TYR A 8 -8.81 -25.72 -12.92
CA TYR A 8 -8.94 -24.40 -12.33
C TYR A 8 -8.16 -23.39 -13.15
N SER A 9 -8.85 -22.52 -13.91
CA SER A 9 -8.29 -21.26 -14.42
C SER A 9 -8.22 -20.23 -13.28
N ALA A 10 -7.54 -20.60 -12.19
CA ALA A 10 -7.33 -19.72 -11.04
C ALA A 10 -6.64 -18.45 -11.49
N ARG A 11 -7.06 -17.30 -10.97
CA ARG A 11 -6.12 -16.17 -10.93
C ARG A 11 -4.98 -16.51 -9.97
N ASP A 12 -3.77 -16.16 -10.38
CA ASP A 12 -2.58 -16.35 -9.56
C ASP A 12 -2.76 -15.69 -8.17
N PRO A 13 -2.41 -16.38 -7.06
CA PRO A 13 -2.55 -15.85 -5.70
C PRO A 13 -1.91 -14.48 -5.50
N SER A 14 -0.75 -14.21 -6.10
CA SER A 14 -0.07 -12.91 -6.01
C SER A 14 -0.88 -11.80 -6.68
N THR A 15 -1.60 -12.12 -7.75
CA THR A 15 -2.51 -11.19 -8.42
C THR A 15 -3.69 -10.85 -7.52
N VAL A 16 -4.30 -11.85 -6.88
CA VAL A 16 -5.43 -11.63 -5.96
C VAL A 16 -5.00 -10.83 -4.74
N LEU A 17 -3.84 -11.15 -4.14
CA LEU A 17 -3.29 -10.40 -3.02
C LEU A 17 -3.06 -8.93 -3.37
N GLY A 18 -2.48 -8.66 -4.54
CA GLY A 18 -2.27 -7.28 -5.00
C GLY A 18 -3.57 -6.50 -5.15
N ALA A 19 -4.62 -7.15 -5.65
CA ALA A 19 -5.94 -6.54 -5.77
C ALA A 19 -6.57 -6.27 -4.39
N LEU A 20 -6.54 -7.24 -3.47
CA LEU A 20 -7.10 -7.10 -2.13
C LEU A 20 -6.44 -5.96 -1.35
N VAL A 21 -5.10 -5.89 -1.34
CA VAL A 21 -4.35 -4.83 -0.65
C VAL A 21 -4.71 -3.43 -1.18
N ARG A 22 -4.88 -3.28 -2.50
CA ARG A 22 -5.27 -1.99 -3.11
C ARG A 22 -6.73 -1.65 -2.83
N GLN A 23 -7.64 -2.60 -3.03
CA GLN A 23 -9.07 -2.39 -2.91
C GLN A 23 -9.47 -2.09 -1.46
N MET A 24 -8.81 -2.74 -0.50
CA MET A 24 -9.09 -2.59 0.92
C MET A 24 -8.13 -1.63 1.62
N TYR A 25 -7.38 -0.80 0.88
CA TYR A 25 -6.43 0.14 1.48
C TYR A 25 -7.10 0.95 2.61
N PRO A 26 -6.59 0.90 3.86
CA PRO A 26 -7.26 1.55 4.97
C PRO A 26 -7.18 3.08 4.87
N PRO A 27 -8.15 3.79 5.46
CA PRO A 27 -8.02 5.23 5.70
C PRO A 27 -6.85 5.51 6.66
N PRO A 28 -6.40 6.77 6.78
CA PRO A 28 -5.43 7.18 7.81
C PRO A 28 -5.84 6.70 9.20
N ILE A 29 -4.84 6.21 9.94
CA ILE A 29 -5.01 5.55 11.24
C ILE A 29 -4.54 6.46 12.37
N GLY A 30 -5.02 6.21 13.59
CA GLY A 30 -4.73 7.03 14.77
C GLY A 30 -5.88 7.97 15.16
N PRO A 31 -5.69 8.78 16.21
CA PRO A 31 -6.73 9.68 16.71
C PRO A 31 -7.05 10.79 15.71
N LYS A 32 -8.28 11.30 15.75
CA LYS A 32 -8.84 12.24 14.74
C LYS A 32 -7.96 13.47 14.45
N ASN A 33 -7.20 13.94 15.44
CA ASN A 33 -6.36 15.13 15.32
C ASN A 33 -4.87 14.82 15.05
N ASP A 34 -4.51 13.54 14.99
CA ASP A 34 -3.13 13.07 14.80
C ASP A 34 -3.16 11.76 13.99
N GLN A 35 -3.86 11.83 12.84
CA GLN A 35 -3.95 10.68 11.94
C GLN A 35 -2.67 10.58 11.13
N LYS A 36 -2.15 9.36 11.03
CA LYS A 36 -1.03 9.02 10.18
C LYS A 36 -1.47 8.16 8.99
N PRO A 37 -0.80 8.30 7.85
CA PRO A 37 -0.97 7.41 6.70
C PRO A 37 -0.53 5.98 7.01
N VAL A 38 -1.07 5.03 6.22
CA VAL A 38 -0.78 3.59 6.31
C VAL A 38 0.38 3.26 5.38
N LEU A 39 1.53 2.85 5.93
CA LEU A 39 2.78 2.74 5.17
C LEU A 39 3.37 1.34 5.12
N CYS A 40 2.88 0.45 5.96
CA CYS A 40 3.34 -0.92 5.99
C CYS A 40 2.19 -1.85 6.31
N TRP A 41 2.44 -3.15 6.16
CA TRP A 41 1.44 -4.16 6.51
C TRP A 41 1.04 -4.09 8.00
N GLU A 42 1.94 -3.69 8.89
CA GLU A 42 1.61 -3.53 10.31
C GLU A 42 0.54 -2.45 10.55
N ASP A 43 0.53 -1.37 9.75
CA ASP A 43 -0.49 -0.34 9.86
C ASP A 43 -1.89 -0.86 9.46
N TYR A 44 -1.99 -1.91 8.63
CA TYR A 44 -3.27 -2.55 8.30
C TYR A 44 -3.86 -3.32 9.48
N LYS A 45 -3.03 -3.68 10.46
CA LYS A 45 -3.42 -4.35 11.69
C LYS A 45 -3.86 -3.37 12.78
N TRP A 46 -3.75 -2.06 12.54
CA TRP A 46 -4.26 -1.07 13.48
C TRP A 46 -5.80 -1.14 13.57
N SER A 47 -6.31 -0.90 14.78
CA SER A 47 -7.74 -0.80 15.05
C SER A 47 -8.02 0.32 16.05
N PRO A 48 -9.13 1.08 15.90
CA PRO A 48 -9.53 2.09 16.88
C PRO A 48 -10.07 1.48 18.18
N GLY A 49 -10.32 0.17 18.24
CA GLY A 49 -10.81 -0.52 19.43
C GLY A 49 -10.91 -2.04 19.24
N PRO A 50 -10.97 -2.82 20.33
CA PRO A 50 -10.89 -4.29 20.27
C PRO A 50 -12.03 -4.95 19.50
N GLU A 51 -13.20 -4.31 19.41
CA GLU A 51 -14.36 -4.84 18.68
C GLU A 51 -14.33 -4.54 17.17
N VAL A 52 -13.45 -3.65 16.73
CA VAL A 52 -13.36 -3.24 15.33
C VAL A 52 -12.38 -4.14 14.60
N ARG A 53 -12.89 -4.88 13.60
CA ARG A 53 -12.05 -5.71 12.72
C ARG A 53 -11.05 -4.84 11.95
N THR A 54 -9.78 -5.23 12.04
CA THR A 54 -8.67 -4.63 11.27
C THR A 54 -8.86 -4.86 9.78
N THR A 55 -8.26 -4.02 8.95
CA THR A 55 -8.22 -4.27 7.51
C THR A 55 -7.42 -5.53 7.20
N ALA A 56 -6.32 -5.77 7.92
CA ALA A 56 -5.50 -6.97 7.75
C ALA A 56 -6.31 -8.26 7.91
N SER A 57 -7.14 -8.35 8.95
CA SER A 57 -7.98 -9.54 9.18
C SER A 57 -8.99 -9.77 8.06
N LYS A 58 -9.62 -8.71 7.55
CA LYS A 58 -10.54 -8.80 6.40
C LYS A 58 -9.83 -9.29 5.13
N ILE A 59 -8.63 -8.81 4.85
CA ILE A 59 -7.85 -9.25 3.68
C ILE A 59 -7.49 -10.73 3.79
N VAL A 60 -7.03 -11.18 4.96
CA VAL A 60 -6.66 -12.59 5.20
C VAL A 60 -7.89 -13.50 5.09
N GLU A 61 -9.02 -13.11 5.69
CA GLU A 61 -10.30 -13.84 5.62
C GLU A 61 -10.77 -13.96 4.16
N GLU A 62 -10.78 -12.86 3.41
CA GLU A 62 -11.18 -12.87 1.99
C GLU A 62 -10.23 -13.69 1.12
N PHE A 63 -8.92 -13.70 1.43
CA PHE A 63 -7.97 -14.55 0.72
C PHE A 63 -8.28 -16.04 0.96
N TRP A 64 -8.43 -16.46 2.21
CA TRP A 64 -8.75 -17.85 2.57
C TRP A 64 -10.17 -18.29 2.22
N TRP A 65 -11.08 -17.35 1.98
CA TRP A 65 -12.37 -17.66 1.38
C TRP A 65 -12.22 -18.10 -0.10
N ARG A 66 -11.22 -17.57 -0.82
CA ARG A 66 -10.96 -17.88 -2.25
C ARG A 66 -10.00 -19.03 -2.47
N PHE A 67 -9.05 -19.22 -1.56
CA PHE A 67 -8.02 -20.24 -1.64
C PHE A 67 -8.16 -21.21 -0.48
N LYS A 68 -7.91 -22.49 -0.75
CA LYS A 68 -7.90 -23.52 0.29
C LYS A 68 -6.49 -24.05 0.46
N CYS A 69 -6.10 -24.29 1.71
CA CYS A 69 -4.88 -25.00 2.07
C CYS A 69 -5.24 -26.31 2.77
N ASP A 70 -4.31 -27.27 2.75
CA ASP A 70 -4.39 -28.42 3.65
C ASP A 70 -4.34 -27.92 5.10
N PRO A 71 -5.26 -28.35 5.99
CA PRO A 71 -5.23 -27.97 7.39
C PRO A 71 -3.87 -28.22 8.08
N SER A 72 -3.10 -29.24 7.68
CA SER A 72 -1.79 -29.51 8.27
C SER A 72 -0.72 -28.48 7.87
N GLU A 73 -0.93 -27.75 6.77
CA GLU A 73 0.00 -26.73 6.26
C GLU A 73 -0.51 -25.31 6.52
N GLN A 74 -1.64 -25.13 7.23
CA GLN A 74 -2.29 -23.84 7.42
C GLN A 74 -1.37 -22.82 8.10
N GLU A 75 -0.73 -23.18 9.22
CA GLU A 75 0.15 -22.28 9.97
C GLU A 75 1.33 -21.78 9.12
N LYS A 76 1.98 -22.69 8.40
CA LYS A 76 3.07 -22.34 7.48
C LYS A 76 2.59 -21.45 6.34
N SER A 77 1.40 -21.74 5.82
CA SER A 77 0.80 -20.97 4.73
C SER A 77 0.38 -19.58 5.18
N ASP A 78 -0.09 -19.43 6.42
CA ASP A 78 -0.37 -18.14 7.04
C ASP A 78 0.90 -17.31 7.20
N GLY A 79 2.03 -17.93 7.61
CA GLY A 79 3.33 -17.26 7.64
C GLY A 79 3.79 -16.77 6.27
N VAL A 80 3.65 -17.60 5.23
CA VAL A 80 3.96 -17.21 3.84
C VAL A 80 3.04 -16.09 3.33
N LEU A 81 1.75 -16.15 3.68
CA LEU A 81 0.78 -15.12 3.35
C LEU A 81 1.15 -13.77 3.98
N GLU A 82 1.51 -13.77 5.26
CA GLU A 82 1.94 -12.60 6.02
C GLU A 82 3.19 -11.94 5.41
N GLU A 83 4.19 -12.73 5.05
CA GLU A 83 5.38 -12.23 4.35
C GLU A 83 5.04 -11.63 2.99
N ASN A 84 4.18 -12.30 2.23
CA ASN A 84 3.76 -11.84 0.92
C ASN A 84 2.98 -10.52 1.00
N LEU A 85 2.07 -10.38 1.96
CA LEU A 85 1.33 -9.15 2.22
C LEU A 85 2.28 -8.01 2.59
N THR A 86 3.26 -8.28 3.45
CA THR A 86 4.32 -7.33 3.83
C THR A 86 5.09 -6.82 2.60
N ARG A 87 5.51 -7.72 1.71
CA ARG A 87 6.20 -7.35 0.47
C ARG A 87 5.27 -6.61 -0.50
N LYS A 88 4.01 -7.04 -0.61
CA LYS A 88 3.04 -6.48 -1.56
C LYS A 88 2.64 -5.05 -1.22
N VAL A 89 2.45 -4.73 0.06
CA VAL A 89 2.20 -3.35 0.50
C VAL A 89 3.38 -2.46 0.09
N LYS A 90 4.61 -2.85 0.43
CA LYS A 90 5.81 -2.07 0.04
C LYS A 90 5.89 -1.84 -1.47
N GLN A 91 5.69 -2.90 -2.26
CA GLN A 91 5.68 -2.82 -3.72
C GLN A 91 4.60 -1.86 -4.24
N MET A 92 3.36 -1.99 -3.74
CA MET A 92 2.25 -1.12 -4.13
C MET A 92 2.58 0.35 -3.85
N LEU A 93 3.11 0.67 -2.67
CA LEU A 93 3.46 2.06 -2.33
C LEU A 93 4.55 2.63 -3.24
N HIS A 94 5.57 1.83 -3.56
CA HIS A 94 6.61 2.21 -4.51
C HIS A 94 6.03 2.49 -5.92
N GLU A 95 5.15 1.62 -6.40
CA GLU A 95 4.49 1.77 -7.71
C GLU A 95 3.60 3.02 -7.77
N GLU A 96 2.81 3.29 -6.72
CA GLU A 96 1.98 4.50 -6.64
C GLU A 96 2.85 5.77 -6.57
N LYS A 97 3.97 5.76 -5.82
CA LYS A 97 4.95 6.87 -5.79
C LYS A 97 5.53 7.11 -7.18
N ALA A 98 5.99 6.06 -7.85
CA ALA A 98 6.56 6.18 -9.21
C ALA A 98 5.52 6.70 -10.22
N ALA A 99 4.27 6.23 -10.13
CA ALA A 99 3.18 6.67 -10.99
C ALA A 99 2.83 8.15 -10.77
N ALA A 100 2.78 8.60 -9.51
CA ALA A 100 2.58 10.00 -9.15
C ALA A 100 3.67 10.90 -9.75
N ILE A 101 4.95 10.55 -9.53
CA ILE A 101 6.09 11.30 -10.08
C ILE A 101 6.00 11.37 -11.61
N LYS A 102 5.71 10.25 -12.28
CA LYS A 102 5.57 10.22 -13.74
C LYS A 102 4.46 11.14 -14.25
N ARG A 103 3.33 11.22 -13.55
CA ARG A 103 2.21 12.13 -13.91
C ARG A 103 2.60 13.59 -13.74
N LEU A 104 3.25 13.94 -12.63
CA LEU A 104 3.66 15.31 -12.35
C LEU A 104 4.74 15.79 -13.34
N LYS A 105 5.72 14.94 -13.67
CA LYS A 105 6.70 15.20 -14.75
C LYS A 105 6.01 15.51 -16.08
N LYS A 106 5.01 14.71 -16.47
CA LYS A 106 4.25 14.92 -17.73
C LYS A 106 3.50 16.26 -17.76
N LYS A 107 3.04 16.75 -16.60
CA LYS A 107 2.31 18.02 -16.48
C LYS A 107 3.22 19.26 -16.45
N GLY A 108 4.55 19.09 -16.51
CA GLY A 108 5.51 20.19 -16.36
C GLY A 108 5.47 20.83 -14.97
N GLN A 109 4.92 20.12 -13.97
CA GLN A 109 4.75 20.62 -12.60
C GLN A 109 5.93 20.26 -11.69
N LEU A 110 6.89 19.46 -12.17
CA LEU A 110 8.17 19.25 -11.48
C LEU A 110 9.29 20.01 -12.20
N PRO A 111 9.93 20.98 -11.52
CA PRO A 111 11.26 21.46 -11.89
C PRO A 111 12.25 20.31 -12.05
N THR A 112 13.12 20.39 -13.06
CA THR A 112 14.08 19.34 -13.43
C THR A 112 15.06 19.03 -12.29
N GLU A 113 15.45 20.03 -11.50
CA GLU A 113 16.37 19.88 -10.36
C GLU A 113 15.78 19.04 -9.21
N LEU A 114 14.46 18.87 -9.18
CA LEU A 114 13.73 18.12 -8.14
C LEU A 114 13.43 16.68 -8.57
N THR A 115 14.09 16.23 -9.64
CA THR A 115 13.92 14.88 -10.22
C THR A 115 15.16 14.01 -10.12
N GLU A 116 16.21 14.52 -9.48
CA GLU A 116 17.45 13.80 -9.23
C GLU A 116 17.21 12.62 -8.28
N GLU A 117 17.95 11.54 -8.55
CA GLU A 117 17.95 10.33 -7.73
C GLU A 117 18.95 10.54 -6.60
N ASP A 118 18.56 10.20 -5.36
CA ASP A 118 19.52 10.10 -4.27
C ASP A 118 20.46 8.90 -4.47
N GLU A 119 21.43 8.73 -3.57
CA GLU A 119 22.43 7.65 -3.61
C GLU A 119 21.79 6.25 -3.58
N ASP A 120 20.54 6.13 -3.12
CA ASP A 120 19.76 4.89 -3.07
C ASP A 120 18.86 4.71 -4.31
N GLY A 121 18.96 5.59 -5.31
CA GLY A 121 18.14 5.56 -6.52
C GLY A 121 16.71 6.06 -6.32
N ASN A 122 16.40 6.69 -5.18
CA ASN A 122 15.09 7.24 -4.90
C ASN A 122 14.96 8.64 -5.50
N ARG A 123 13.92 8.85 -6.31
CA ARG A 123 13.48 10.19 -6.71
C ARG A 123 12.58 10.76 -5.63
N TRP A 124 13.07 11.79 -4.92
CA TRP A 124 12.25 12.52 -3.96
C TRP A 124 11.67 13.77 -4.62
N THR A 125 10.35 13.84 -4.72
CA THR A 125 9.65 15.11 -4.97
C THR A 125 9.87 16.02 -3.77
N THR A 126 10.40 17.23 -4.00
CA THR A 126 10.53 18.21 -2.90
C THR A 126 9.18 18.74 -2.45
N LYS A 127 9.18 19.36 -1.28
CA LYS A 127 7.99 19.95 -0.65
C LYS A 127 7.24 20.90 -1.59
N GLU A 128 7.95 21.66 -2.41
CA GLU A 128 7.38 22.62 -3.37
C GLU A 128 6.65 21.92 -4.51
N ALA A 129 7.21 20.83 -5.06
CA ALA A 129 6.55 20.01 -6.06
C ALA A 129 5.30 19.31 -5.49
N LEU A 130 5.34 18.92 -4.22
CA LEU A 130 4.25 18.28 -3.49
C LEU A 130 3.08 19.25 -3.22
N ILE A 131 3.34 20.51 -2.82
CA ILE A 131 2.33 21.57 -2.61
C ILE A 131 1.53 21.88 -3.88
N SER A 132 2.10 21.62 -5.07
CA SER A 132 1.42 21.83 -6.34
C SER A 132 0.45 20.71 -6.74
N ALA A 133 0.64 19.50 -6.19
CA ALA A 133 -0.16 18.33 -6.53
C ALA A 133 -1.49 18.35 -5.74
N LYS A 134 -2.62 18.17 -6.44
CA LYS A 134 -3.97 18.13 -5.85
C LYS A 134 -4.47 16.68 -5.82
N ARG A 135 -5.43 16.37 -4.94
CA ARG A 135 -6.07 15.03 -4.88
C ARG A 135 -6.52 14.51 -6.25
N VAL A 136 -7.05 15.39 -7.10
CA VAL A 136 -7.50 15.09 -8.46
C VAL A 136 -6.37 14.63 -9.41
N ASP A 137 -5.12 14.86 -9.05
CA ASP A 137 -3.95 14.46 -9.85
C ASP A 137 -3.58 12.98 -9.63
N PHE A 138 -4.16 12.34 -8.60
CA PHE A 138 -3.94 10.95 -8.23
C PHE A 138 -5.02 10.05 -8.82
N GLY A 139 -4.61 8.85 -9.24
CA GLY A 139 -5.54 7.85 -9.79
C GLY A 139 -6.34 7.12 -8.70
N THR A 140 -5.88 7.21 -7.45
CA THR A 140 -6.44 6.53 -6.28
C THR A 140 -6.31 7.42 -5.06
N ASP A 141 -7.19 7.24 -4.07
CA ASP A 141 -7.03 7.90 -2.77
C ASP A 141 -5.74 7.45 -2.06
N VAL A 142 -5.25 6.24 -2.34
CA VAL A 142 -3.96 5.72 -1.85
C VAL A 142 -2.79 6.62 -2.25
N GLY A 143 -2.72 6.99 -3.53
CA GLY A 143 -1.66 7.88 -4.05
C GLY A 143 -1.69 9.27 -3.43
N TRP A 144 -2.90 9.79 -3.12
CA TRP A 144 -3.06 11.06 -2.42
C TRP A 144 -2.62 10.99 -0.95
N HIS A 145 -3.02 9.96 -0.22
CA HIS A 145 -2.63 9.80 1.19
C HIS A 145 -1.14 9.48 1.36
N LEU A 146 -0.50 8.83 0.38
CA LEU A 146 0.94 8.65 0.33
C LEU A 146 1.70 9.97 0.24
N LEU A 147 1.09 11.00 -0.35
CA LEU A 147 1.71 12.33 -0.48
C LEU A 147 1.73 13.10 0.84
N LEU A 148 0.68 12.95 1.65
CA LEU A 148 0.62 13.52 3.00
C LEU A 148 1.75 12.97 3.88
N VAL A 149 2.23 11.74 3.61
CA VAL A 149 3.43 11.18 4.24
C VAL A 149 4.68 11.98 3.86
N LEU A 150 4.83 12.34 2.58
CA LEU A 150 6.00 13.07 2.09
C LEU A 150 6.04 14.50 2.63
N GLU A 151 4.88 15.13 2.84
CA GLU A 151 4.79 16.39 3.59
C GLU A 151 5.19 16.24 5.06
N MET A 152 4.85 15.12 5.72
CA MET A 152 5.14 14.86 7.13
C MET A 152 6.56 14.33 7.40
N LEU A 153 7.16 13.60 6.45
CA LEU A 153 8.53 13.08 6.54
C LEU A 153 9.58 14.05 6.00
N SER A 154 9.19 15.14 5.33
CA SER A 154 10.07 16.29 5.14
C SER A 154 10.35 16.83 6.55
N PRO A 155 11.59 16.69 7.07
CA PRO A 155 11.92 17.33 8.33
C PRO A 155 11.61 18.82 8.19
N ARG A 156 11.42 19.47 9.33
CA ARG A 156 11.61 20.91 9.47
C ARG A 156 13.04 21.27 9.04
N VAL A 157 13.32 21.24 7.73
CA VAL A 157 14.44 21.96 7.15
C VAL A 157 13.91 23.39 7.07
N ASN A 158 14.06 24.09 8.20
CA ASN A 158 14.01 25.54 8.20
C ASN A 158 15.09 26.00 7.22
N PHE A 159 14.67 26.58 6.11
CA PHE A 159 15.45 27.63 5.48
C PHE A 159 15.05 28.96 6.11
#